data_AF-A0A349J8H6-F1
#
_entry.id   AF-A0A349J8H6-F1
#
_cell.length_a   1.000
_cell.length_b   1.000
_cell.length_c   1.000
_cell.angle_alpha   90.00
_cell.angle_beta   90.00
_cell.angle_gamma   90.00
#
_symmetry.space_group_name_H-M   'P 1'
#
loop_
_entity.id
_entity.type
_entity.pdbx_description
1 polymer ?
#
loop_
_entity_poly.entity_id
_entity_poly.type
_entity_poly.pdbx_seq_one_letter_code
_entity_poly.pdbx_strand_id
1 'polypeptide(L)'
;SAAAFQAAGSPRLVRRIGRDAFHPRPNVDSAIVAWEPRAALPPGFTTWLRAVFAYRRKVLPRALMDAGCDRPAAETACAAAGLEASRRLESLDAPELLALHAHLPRA
;
A
#
# COMPACT_ATOMS: atom_id res chain seq x y z
N SER A 1 2.14 0.47 7.37
CA SER A 1 1.22 -0.46 6.68
C SER A 1 2.05 -1.44 5.87
N ALA A 2 1.51 -2.59 5.47
CA ALA A 2 2.21 -3.54 4.59
C ALA A 2 2.65 -2.89 3.26
N ALA A 3 1.79 -2.06 2.67
CA ALA A 3 2.10 -1.29 1.47
C ALA A 3 3.32 -0.36 1.65
N ALA A 4 3.41 0.38 2.77
CA ALA A 4 4.58 1.23 3.03
C ALA A 4 5.88 0.42 3.16
N PHE A 5 5.80 -0.75 3.78
CA PHE A 5 6.94 -1.67 3.94
C PHE A 5 7.41 -2.26 2.61
N GLN A 6 6.47 -2.62 1.73
CA GLN A 6 6.73 -3.10 0.36
C GLN A 6 7.22 -1.99 -0.58
N ALA A 7 6.80 -0.74 -0.36
CA ALA A 7 7.27 0.40 -1.14
C ALA A 7 8.68 0.84 -0.74
N ALA A 8 9.03 0.76 0.55
CA ALA A 8 10.34 1.15 1.05
C ALA A 8 11.45 0.10 0.78
N GLY A 9 11.08 -1.15 0.49
CA GLY A 9 12.05 -2.23 0.32
C GLY A 9 11.43 -3.54 -0.14
N SER A 10 12.26 -4.58 -0.28
CA SER A 10 11.87 -5.91 -0.75
C SER A 10 11.75 -6.91 0.39
N PRO A 11 10.52 -7.26 0.81
CA PRO A 11 10.32 -8.34 1.75
C PRO A 11 10.41 -9.70 1.07
N ARG A 12 11.07 -10.65 1.73
CA ARG A 12 11.10 -12.06 1.35
C ARG A 12 10.75 -12.92 2.55
N LEU A 13 9.75 -13.77 2.40
CA LEU A 13 9.44 -14.79 3.39
C LEU A 13 10.56 -15.83 3.40
N VAL A 14 11.30 -15.91 4.49
CA VAL A 14 12.39 -16.88 4.65
C VAL A 14 11.82 -18.22 5.11
N ARG A 15 10.98 -18.18 6.15
CA ARG A 15 10.42 -19.38 6.78
C ARG A 15 9.17 -19.07 7.58
N ARG A 16 8.20 -19.99 7.59
CA ARG A 16 7.08 -19.99 8.56
C ARG A 16 7.49 -20.79 9.80
N ILE A 17 7.15 -20.28 10.99
CA ILE A 17 7.42 -20.92 12.26
C ILE A 17 6.09 -21.23 12.94
N GLY A 18 5.83 -22.52 13.19
CA GLY A 18 4.65 -22.94 13.94
C GLY A 18 4.71 -22.46 15.39
N ARG A 19 3.56 -22.13 15.97
CA ARG A 19 3.42 -21.66 17.37
C ARG A 19 4.05 -22.58 18.42
N ASP A 20 4.19 -23.88 18.13
CA ASP A 20 4.78 -24.87 19.05
C ASP A 20 6.30 -24.67 19.25
N ALA A 21 6.93 -23.81 18.45
CA ALA A 21 8.33 -23.44 18.61
C ALA A 21 8.58 -22.37 19.70
N PHE A 22 7.53 -21.87 20.37
CA PHE A 22 7.61 -20.79 21.36
C PHE A 22 7.07 -21.22 22.72
N HIS A 23 7.63 -20.65 23.79
CA HIS A 23 7.15 -20.82 25.17
C HIS A 23 7.02 -19.46 25.88
N PRO A 24 5.85 -19.11 26.45
CA PRO A 24 4.57 -19.82 26.33
C PRO A 24 4.05 -19.82 24.88
N ARG A 25 3.22 -20.81 24.54
CA ARG A 25 2.69 -21.00 23.18
C ARG A 25 1.74 -19.86 22.80
N PRO A 26 1.96 -19.13 21.69
CA PRO A 26 1.05 -18.11 21.19
C PRO A 26 -0.18 -18.71 20.49
N ASN A 27 -1.22 -17.90 20.29
CA ASN A 27 -2.45 -18.31 19.60
C ASN A 27 -2.31 -18.40 18.06
N VAL A 28 -1.23 -17.84 17.52
CA VAL A 28 -0.99 -17.71 16.07
C VAL A 28 0.41 -18.19 15.71
N ASP A 29 0.60 -18.59 14.46
CA ASP A 29 1.92 -18.90 13.91
C ASP A 29 2.73 -17.63 13.64
N SER A 30 4.04 -17.81 13.49
CA SER A 30 5.00 -16.75 13.19
C SER A 30 5.67 -16.96 11.83
N ALA A 31 6.43 -15.96 11.38
CA ALA A 31 7.25 -16.04 10.18
C ALA A 31 8.55 -15.23 10.34
N ILE A 32 9.62 -15.69 9.70
CA ILE A 32 10.85 -14.93 9.50
C ILE A 32 10.75 -14.26 8.13
N VAL A 33 10.86 -12.93 8.12
CA VAL A 33 10.90 -12.12 6.90
C VAL A 33 12.26 -11.44 6.83
N ALA A 34 12.98 -11.66 5.73
CA ALA A 34 14.14 -10.84 5.38
C ALA A 34 13.64 -9.62 4.62
N TRP A 35 14.25 -8.46 4.84
CA TRP A 35 13.85 -7.23 4.18
C TRP A 35 15.07 -6.43 3.76
N GLU A 36 15.11 -6.12 2.46
CA GLU A 36 16.17 -5.32 1.85
C GLU A 36 15.64 -3.91 1.56
N PRO A 37 16.14 -2.85 2.22
CA PRO A 37 15.71 -1.48 1.94
C PRO A 37 16.11 -1.08 0.52
N ARG A 38 15.22 -0.37 -0.19
CA ARG A 38 15.47 0.12 -1.55
C ARG A 38 15.57 1.63 -1.62
N ALA A 39 14.56 2.33 -1.11
CA ALA A 39 14.47 3.78 -1.22
C ALA A 39 13.64 4.36 -0.06
N ALA A 40 13.90 5.63 0.25
CA ALA A 40 13.04 6.38 1.14
C ALA A 40 11.66 6.60 0.49
N LEU A 41 10.61 6.58 1.31
CA LEU A 41 9.26 6.84 0.83
C LEU A 41 9.10 8.33 0.47
N PRO A 42 8.29 8.66 -0.55
CA PRO A 42 7.96 10.05 -0.84
C PRO A 42 7.31 10.75 0.37
N PRO A 43 7.52 12.06 0.55
CA PRO A 43 6.82 12.83 1.58
C PRO A 43 5.31 12.65 1.49
N GLY A 44 4.64 12.53 2.63
CA GLY A 44 3.18 12.36 2.68
C GLY A 44 2.66 10.96 2.33
N PHE A 45 3.48 10.07 1.73
CA PHE A 45 3.02 8.76 1.24
C PHE A 45 2.38 7.90 2.32
N THR A 46 2.97 7.82 3.52
CA THR A 46 2.41 7.04 4.63
C THR A 46 1.08 7.60 5.13
N THR A 47 0.92 8.93 5.14
CA THR A 47 -0.34 9.59 5.52
C THR A 47 -1.40 9.35 4.46
N TRP A 48 -1.03 9.49 3.18
CA TRP A 48 -1.89 9.17 2.06
C TRP A 48 -2.38 7.72 2.11
N LEU A 49 -1.48 6.75 2.32
CA LEU A 49 -1.84 5.33 2.47
C LEU A 49 -2.88 5.09 3.58
N ARG A 50 -2.83 5.84 4.68
CA ARG A 50 -3.84 5.71 5.75
C ARG A 50 -5.21 6.20 5.28
N ALA A 51 -5.26 7.27 4.51
CA ALA A 51 -6.50 7.82 3.98
C ALA A 51 -7.14 6.87 2.94
N VAL A 52 -6.36 6.46 1.93
CA VAL A 52 -6.90 5.65 0.82
C VAL A 52 -7.31 4.23 1.25
N PHE A 53 -6.64 3.65 2.26
CA PHE A 53 -6.98 2.33 2.80
C PHE A 53 -7.95 2.38 4.00
N ALA A 54 -8.53 3.54 4.34
CA ALA A 54 -9.45 3.66 5.49
C ALA A 54 -10.71 2.80 5.32
N TYR A 55 -11.15 2.59 4.07
CA TYR A 55 -12.33 1.80 3.75
C TYR A 55 -11.98 0.65 2.81
N ARG A 56 -12.53 -0.53 3.09
CA ARG A 56 -12.27 -1.73 2.29
C ARG A 56 -13.06 -1.70 0.98
N ARG A 57 -12.49 -2.30 -0.07
CA ARG A 57 -13.16 -2.61 -1.34
C ARG A 57 -13.58 -1.40 -2.18
N LYS A 58 -13.07 -0.20 -1.92
CA LYS A 58 -13.31 0.98 -2.76
C LYS A 58 -12.51 0.88 -4.05
N VAL A 59 -13.15 1.31 -5.14
CA VAL A 59 -12.48 1.52 -6.43
C VAL A 59 -11.63 2.79 -6.40
N LEU A 60 -10.62 2.88 -7.26
CA LEU A 60 -9.56 3.90 -7.17
C LEU A 60 -10.08 5.34 -7.02
N PRO A 61 -10.95 5.89 -7.89
CA PRO A 61 -11.38 7.28 -7.74
C PRO A 61 -12.04 7.56 -6.39
N ARG A 62 -12.83 6.60 -5.88
CA ARG A 62 -13.53 6.77 -4.61
C ARG A 62 -12.58 6.70 -3.40
N ALA A 63 -11.55 5.87 -3.48
CA ALA A 63 -10.51 5.82 -2.45
C ALA A 63 -9.67 7.11 -2.44
N LEU A 64 -9.34 7.66 -3.61
CA LEU A 64 -8.59 8.92 -3.74
C LEU A 64 -9.35 10.13 -3.19
N MET A 65 -10.69 10.12 -3.31
CA MET A 65 -11.52 11.15 -2.68
C MET A 65 -11.41 11.15 -1.15
N ASP A 66 -11.20 9.98 -0.51
CA ASP A 66 -10.97 9.92 0.94
C ASP A 66 -9.62 10.55 1.33
N ALA A 67 -8.70 10.69 0.38
CA ALA A 67 -7.43 11.39 0.52
C ALA A 67 -7.50 12.87 0.10
N GLY A 68 -8.70 13.42 -0.12
CA GLY A 68 -8.92 14.84 -0.40
C GLY A 68 -8.84 15.23 -1.88
N CYS A 69 -8.75 14.27 -2.81
CA CYS A 69 -8.85 14.57 -4.23
C CYS A 69 -10.31 14.82 -4.64
N ASP A 70 -10.53 15.75 -5.56
CA ASP A 70 -11.79 15.75 -6.30
C ASP A 70 -11.82 14.59 -7.31
N ARG A 71 -13.00 14.32 -7.85
CA ARG A 71 -13.18 13.19 -8.77
C ARG A 71 -12.41 13.36 -10.09
N PRO A 72 -12.43 14.53 -10.76
CA PRO A 72 -11.65 14.73 -11.98
C PRO A 72 -10.14 14.56 -11.79
N ALA A 73 -9.57 15.07 -10.70
CA ALA A 73 -8.15 14.89 -10.39
C ALA A 73 -7.83 13.42 -10.09
N ALA A 74 -8.72 12.72 -9.38
CA ALA A 74 -8.55 11.30 -9.11
C ALA A 74 -8.54 10.46 -10.39
N GLU A 75 -9.47 10.70 -11.32
CA GLU A 75 -9.52 10.02 -12.62
C GLU A 75 -8.29 10.35 -13.48
N THR A 76 -7.85 11.62 -13.47
CA THR A 76 -6.63 12.06 -14.17
C THR A 76 -5.39 11.38 -13.62
N ALA A 77 -5.24 11.28 -12.29
CA ALA A 77 -4.10 10.62 -11.66
C ALA A 77 -4.08 9.11 -11.95
N CYS A 78 -5.25 8.46 -11.98
CA CYS A 78 -5.34 7.05 -12.38
C CYS A 78 -4.89 6.86 -13.83
N ALA A 79 -5.38 7.68 -14.74
CA ALA A 79 -5.01 7.62 -16.16
C ALA A 79 -3.51 7.88 -16.37
N ALA A 80 -2.94 8.88 -15.68
CA ALA A 80 -1.51 9.20 -15.74
C ALA A 80 -0.63 8.05 -15.20
N ALA A 81 -1.11 7.33 -14.19
CA ALA A 81 -0.45 6.14 -13.65
C ALA A 81 -0.70 4.86 -14.49
N GLY A 82 -1.45 4.93 -15.60
CA GLY A 82 -1.80 3.77 -16.42
C GLY A 82 -2.76 2.79 -15.73
N LEU A 83 -3.54 3.25 -14.77
CA LEU A 83 -4.43 2.43 -13.95
C LEU A 83 -5.89 2.54 -14.42
N GLU A 84 -6.55 1.39 -14.51
CA GLU A 84 -7.99 1.31 -14.78
C GLU A 84 -8.79 1.70 -13.52
N ALA A 85 -9.76 2.60 -13.68
CA ALA A 85 -10.45 3.25 -12.56
C ALA A 85 -11.34 2.31 -11.72
N SER A 86 -11.84 1.22 -12.31
CA SER A 86 -12.63 0.20 -11.60
C SER A 86 -11.79 -0.73 -10.72
N ARG A 87 -10.45 -0.71 -10.85
CA ARG A 87 -9.56 -1.44 -9.94
C ARG A 87 -9.78 -0.99 -8.50
N ARG A 88 -9.62 -1.96 -7.60
CA ARG A 88 -9.63 -1.70 -6.15
C ARG A 88 -8.24 -1.36 -5.67
N LEU A 89 -8.15 -0.52 -4.66
CA LEU A 89 -6.87 -0.09 -4.12
C LEU A 89 -6.03 -1.27 -3.60
N GLU A 90 -6.66 -2.28 -2.98
CA GLU A 90 -5.96 -3.49 -2.52
C GLU A 90 -5.43 -4.39 -3.64
N SER A 91 -5.77 -4.11 -4.91
CA SER A 91 -5.26 -4.84 -6.06
C SER A 91 -3.98 -4.24 -6.65
N LEU A 92 -3.51 -3.11 -6.12
CA LEU A 92 -2.30 -2.44 -6.60
C LEU A 92 -1.06 -2.98 -5.90
N ASP A 93 0.02 -3.12 -6.65
CA ASP A 93 1.34 -3.38 -6.08
C ASP A 93 2.04 -2.09 -5.60
N ALA A 94 3.21 -2.23 -4.98
CA ALA A 94 3.93 -1.08 -4.42
C ALA A 94 4.41 -0.09 -5.49
N PRO A 95 4.99 -0.51 -6.64
CA PRO A 95 5.27 0.39 -7.76
C PRO A 95 4.05 1.16 -8.27
N GLU A 96 2.90 0.50 -8.43
CA GLU A 96 1.66 1.14 -8.86
C GLU A 96 1.17 2.19 -7.86
N LEU A 97 1.24 1.89 -6.55
CA LEU A 97 0.89 2.85 -5.49
C LEU A 97 1.81 4.07 -5.49
N LEU A 98 3.11 3.86 -5.71
CA LEU A 98 4.10 4.94 -5.80
C LEU A 98 3.85 5.82 -7.04
N ALA A 99 3.58 5.21 -8.18
CA ALA A 99 3.25 5.91 -9.42
C ALA A 99 1.96 6.73 -9.26
N LEU A 100 0.90 6.12 -8.72
CA LEU A 100 -0.35 6.80 -8.45
C LEU A 100 -0.16 8.01 -7.54
N HIS A 101 0.57 7.85 -6.43
CA HIS A 101 0.85 8.95 -5.52
C HIS A 101 1.66 10.08 -6.17
N ALA A 102 2.58 9.76 -7.08
CA ALA A 102 3.38 10.76 -7.79
C ALA A 102 2.56 11.64 -8.75
N HIS A 103 1.41 11.15 -9.22
CA HIS A 103 0.50 11.88 -10.11
C HIS A 103 -0.63 12.62 -9.39
N LEU A 104 -0.67 12.59 -8.06
CA LEU A 104 -1.66 13.36 -7.31
C LEU A 104 -1.31 14.86 -7.34
N PRO A 105 -2.33 15.73 -7.37
CA PRO A 105 -2.11 17.17 -7.22
C PRO A 105 -1.44 17.43 -5.86
N ARG A 106 -0.41 18.28 -5.87
CA ARG A 106 0.18 18.78 -4.62
C ARG A 106 -0.70 19.90 -4.08
N ALA A 107 -1.04 19.81 -2.80
CA ALA A 107 -1.62 20.92 -2.05
C ALA A 107 -0.59 22.03 -1.86
#